data_AF-A0A4R6LK82-F1
#
_entry.id   AF-A0A4R6LK82-F1
#
_cell.length_a   1.000
_cell.length_b   1.000
_cell.length_c   1.000
_cell.angle_alpha   90.00
_cell.angle_beta   90.00
_cell.angle_gamma   90.00
#
_symmetry.space_group_name_H-M   'P 1'
#
loop_
_entity.id
_entity.type
_entity.pdbx_description
1 polymer ?
#
loop_
_entity_poly.entity_id
_entity_poly.type
_entity_poly.pdbx_seq_one_letter_code
_entity_poly.pdbx_strand_id
1 'polypeptide(L)'
;MIEHDITVGELLKALDDLGIADNTLVVYSTDNGPHMNTWPDGGMTSFRSEKNTNWEGAFRVPCMVRWPGVIKPGQITTEMMSHNDCSHFSFNSRRAGY
;
A
#
# COMPACT_ATOMS: atom_id res chain seq x y z
N MET A 1 4.46 -7.51 13.17
CA MET A 1 3.52 -7.47 12.02
C MET A 1 2.06 -7.75 12.40
N ILE A 2 1.76 -8.60 13.39
CA ILE A 2 0.37 -8.89 13.81
C ILE A 2 -0.39 -7.64 14.25
N GLU A 3 0.18 -6.85 15.16
CA GLU A 3 -0.46 -5.62 15.64
C GLU A 3 -0.74 -4.63 14.50
N HIS A 4 0.24 -4.45 13.60
CA HIS A 4 0.07 -3.58 12.42
C HIS A 4 -1.09 -4.02 11.52
N ASP A 5 -1.24 -5.32 11.26
CA ASP A 5 -2.35 -5.87 10.48
C ASP A 5 -3.71 -5.63 11.17
N ILE A 6 -3.77 -5.85 12.50
CA ILE A 6 -4.97 -5.55 13.30
C ILE A 6 -5.33 -4.07 13.20
N THR A 7 -4.37 -3.16 13.36
CA THR A 7 -4.61 -1.72 13.25
C THR A 7 -5.13 -1.33 11.87
N VAL A 8 -4.58 -1.91 10.80
CA VAL A 8 -5.13 -1.69 9.44
C VAL A 8 -6.57 -2.19 9.35
N GLY A 9 -6.87 -3.36 9.92
CA GLY A 9 -8.23 -3.90 10.01
C GLY A 9 -9.21 -2.99 10.76
N GLU A 10 -8.78 -2.41 11.89
CA GLU A 10 -9.59 -1.46 12.67
C GLU A 10 -9.88 -0.18 11.88
N LEU A 11 -8.91 0.34 11.13
CA LEU A 11 -9.10 1.50 10.26
C LEU A 11 -10.11 1.19 9.14
N LEU A 12 -10.00 0.03 8.49
CA LEU A 12 -10.94 -0.40 7.45
C LEU A 12 -12.35 -0.57 8.02
N LYS A 13 -12.48 -1.21 9.19
CA LYS A 13 -13.76 -1.34 9.88
C LYS A 13 -14.36 0.03 10.21
N ALA A 14 -13.56 0.99 10.65
CA ALA A 14 -14.04 2.32 10.95
C ALA A 14 -14.62 3.03 9.71
N LEU A 15 -14.01 2.85 8.53
CA LEU A 15 -14.56 3.38 7.28
C LEU A 15 -15.92 2.78 6.94
N ASP A 16 -16.09 1.47 7.16
CA ASP A 16 -17.34 0.76 6.94
C ASP A 16 -18.41 1.20 7.97
N ASP A 17 -18.07 1.27 9.26
CA ASP A 17 -18.97 1.70 10.35
C ASP A 17 -19.48 3.14 10.16
N LEU A 18 -18.65 4.03 9.59
CA LEU A 18 -19.01 5.41 9.26
C LEU A 18 -19.83 5.52 7.96
N GLY A 19 -19.96 4.44 7.19
CA GLY A 19 -20.67 4.45 5.91
C GLY A 19 -19.98 5.28 4.82
N ILE A 20 -18.66 5.51 4.93
CA ILE A 20 -17.87 6.32 3.98
C ILE A 20 -16.93 5.49 3.11
N ALA A 21 -16.93 4.17 3.25
CA ALA A 21 -16.03 3.27 2.54
C ALA A 21 -16.12 3.40 1.01
N ASP A 22 -17.33 3.55 0.45
CA ASP A 22 -17.54 3.68 -0.99
C ASP A 22 -17.00 5.01 -1.56
N ASN A 23 -16.85 6.03 -0.72
CA ASN A 23 -16.26 7.32 -1.08
C ASN A 23 -14.83 7.51 -0.53
N THR A 24 -14.14 6.41 -0.23
CA THR A 24 -12.77 6.46 0.30
C THR A 24 -11.85 5.58 -0.52
N LEU A 25 -10.87 6.21 -1.18
CA LEU A 25 -9.73 5.51 -1.75
C LEU A 25 -8.75 5.15 -0.63
N VAL A 26 -8.51 3.85 -0.44
CA VAL A 26 -7.48 3.34 0.46
C VAL A 26 -6.30 2.83 -0.35
N VAL A 27 -5.10 3.32 -0.02
CA VAL A 27 -3.83 2.83 -0.57
C VAL A 27 -2.98 2.34 0.61
N TYR A 28 -2.58 1.07 0.57
CA TYR A 28 -1.66 0.47 1.53
C TYR A 28 -0.33 0.17 0.84
N SER A 29 0.78 0.61 1.45
CA SER A 29 2.13 0.36 0.96
C SER A 29 3.18 0.64 2.04
N THR A 30 4.47 0.43 1.74
CA THR A 30 5.60 0.79 2.61
C THR A 30 6.56 1.74 1.92
N ASP A 31 7.25 2.62 2.66
CA ASP A 31 8.14 3.64 2.10
C ASP A 31 9.40 3.07 1.40
N ASN A 32 9.88 1.94 1.88
CA ASN A 32 11.02 1.19 1.35
C ASN A 32 10.90 -0.31 1.70
N GLY A 33 11.85 -1.10 1.19
CA GLY A 33 12.06 -2.49 1.59
C GLY A 33 12.52 -2.65 3.06
N PRO A 34 12.66 -3.89 3.55
CA PRO A 34 12.94 -4.14 4.95
C PRO A 34 14.37 -3.76 5.34
N HIS A 35 14.57 -3.52 6.63
CA HIS A 35 15.88 -3.54 7.29
C HIS A 35 16.22 -5.00 7.65
N MET A 36 16.80 -5.77 6.71
CA MET A 36 17.29 -7.14 7.00
C MET A 36 18.48 -7.13 7.98
N ASN A 37 19.24 -6.04 8.04
CA ASN A 37 20.37 -5.85 8.94
C ASN A 37 19.99 -5.85 10.43
N THR A 38 18.71 -5.76 10.79
CA THR A 38 18.20 -5.92 12.16
C THR A 38 17.76 -7.35 12.48
N TRP A 39 18.26 -8.35 11.74
CA TRP A 39 18.02 -9.76 12.02
C TRP A 39 18.33 -10.11 13.50
N PRO A 40 17.52 -10.94 14.18
CA PRO A 40 16.38 -11.70 13.65
C PRO A 40 15.04 -10.94 13.59
N ASP A 41 15.00 -9.70 14.07
CA ASP A 41 13.76 -8.93 14.21
C ASP A 41 13.34 -8.20 12.91
N GLY A 42 14.22 -8.19 11.90
CA GLY A 42 13.98 -7.64 10.56
C GLY A 42 13.17 -8.57 9.64
N GLY A 43 12.46 -7.98 8.68
CA GLY A 43 11.80 -8.72 7.60
C GLY A 43 12.77 -9.11 6.48
N MET A 44 12.35 -10.02 5.59
CA MET A 44 13.09 -10.41 4.37
C MET A 44 12.14 -10.43 3.17
N THR A 45 12.67 -10.18 1.97
CA THR A 45 11.92 -10.36 0.71
C THR A 45 12.61 -11.39 -0.17
N SER A 46 11.92 -11.87 -1.22
CA SER A 46 12.52 -12.71 -2.26
C SER A 46 13.44 -11.94 -3.22
N PHE A 47 13.56 -10.62 -3.06
CA PHE A 47 14.33 -9.75 -3.94
C PHE A 47 15.74 -9.53 -3.37
N ARG A 48 16.68 -9.27 -4.27
CA ARG A 48 18.08 -9.03 -3.90
C ARG A 48 18.18 -7.81 -2.97
N SER A 49 18.90 -7.98 -1.86
CA SER A 49 19.27 -6.92 -0.91
C SER A 49 18.09 -6.28 -0.16
N GLU A 50 18.39 -5.23 0.60
CA GLU A 50 17.51 -4.56 1.58
C GLU A 50 17.51 -3.03 1.40
N LYS A 51 16.77 -2.34 2.29
CA LYS A 51 16.85 -0.89 2.46
C LYS A 51 18.30 -0.41 2.47
N ASN A 52 18.51 0.81 1.97
CA ASN A 52 19.82 1.46 1.83
C ASN A 52 20.72 0.84 0.74
N THR A 53 20.12 0.15 -0.24
CA THR A 53 20.82 -0.34 -1.43
C THR A 53 20.04 -0.02 -2.70
N ASN A 54 20.65 -0.23 -3.88
CA ASN A 54 20.04 0.08 -5.18
C ASN A 54 19.41 -1.14 -5.87
N TRP A 55 19.13 -2.20 -5.10
CA TRP A 55 18.54 -3.44 -5.64
C TRP A 55 17.04 -3.49 -5.38
N GLU A 56 16.35 -4.39 -6.09
CA GLU A 56 14.90 -4.59 -6.00
C GLU A 56 14.39 -4.70 -4.56
N GLY A 57 15.10 -5.38 -3.66
CA GLY A 57 14.66 -5.55 -2.27
C GLY A 57 14.67 -4.27 -1.43
N ALA A 58 15.20 -3.15 -1.94
CA ALA A 58 15.14 -1.84 -1.31
C ALA A 58 13.90 -1.03 -1.71
N PHE A 59 13.35 -1.25 -2.91
CA PHE A 59 12.31 -0.40 -3.51
C PHE A 59 11.04 -1.14 -3.90
N ARG A 60 11.11 -2.45 -4.12
CA ARG A 60 9.95 -3.27 -4.44
C ARG A 60 9.23 -3.63 -3.15
N VAL A 61 8.05 -3.03 -2.97
CA VAL A 61 7.26 -3.04 -1.74
C VAL A 61 5.84 -3.55 -2.02
N PRO A 62 5.11 -4.07 -1.02
CA PRO A 62 3.70 -4.37 -1.19
C PRO A 62 2.93 -3.09 -1.52
N CYS A 63 1.98 -3.17 -2.45
CA CYS A 63 1.07 -2.07 -2.76
C CYS A 63 -0.32 -2.66 -3.02
N MET A 64 -1.31 -2.21 -2.25
CA MET A 64 -2.71 -2.64 -2.36
C MET A 64 -3.59 -1.41 -2.42
N VAL A 65 -4.57 -1.42 -3.32
CA VAL A 65 -5.50 -0.30 -3.52
C VAL A 65 -6.93 -0.81 -3.44
N ARG A 66 -7.76 -0.16 -2.64
CA ARG A 66 -9.19 -0.45 -2.47
C ARG A 66 -10.00 0.81 -2.70
N TRP A 67 -10.99 0.71 -3.58
CA TRP A 67 -12.06 1.70 -3.72
C TRP A 67 -13.33 0.97 -4.18
N PRO A 68 -14.27 0.66 -3.26
CA PRO A 68 -15.50 -0.03 -3.60
C PRO A 68 -16.30 0.73 -4.67
N GLY A 69 -16.93 -0.01 -5.59
CA GLY A 69 -17.69 0.56 -6.71
C GLY A 69 -16.86 1.13 -7.87
N VAL A 70 -15.59 1.47 -7.64
CA VAL A 70 -14.68 2.02 -8.67
C VAL A 70 -13.67 0.98 -9.15
N ILE A 71 -12.99 0.30 -8.23
CA ILE A 71 -11.98 -0.72 -8.53
C ILE A 71 -12.61 -2.10 -8.36
N LYS A 72 -12.46 -2.98 -9.36
CA LYS A 72 -12.99 -4.36 -9.24
C LYS A 72 -12.16 -5.13 -8.20
N PRO A 73 -12.80 -5.83 -7.25
CA PRO A 73 -12.09 -6.57 -6.22
C PRO A 73 -11.29 -7.74 -6.81
N GLY A 74 -10.16 -8.08 -6.18
CA GLY A 74 -9.34 -9.24 -6.54
C GLY A 74 -8.52 -9.09 -7.83
N GLN A 75 -8.42 -7.88 -8.40
CA GLN A 75 -7.54 -7.63 -9.53
C GLN A 75 -6.08 -7.64 -9.11
N ILE A 76 -5.23 -8.15 -10.00
CA ILE A 76 -3.77 -8.11 -9.88
C ILE A 76 -3.24 -7.39 -11.12
N THR A 77 -2.36 -6.42 -10.92
CA THR A 77 -1.60 -5.77 -11.99
C THR A 77 -0.12 -6.02 -11.80
N THR A 78 0.60 -6.21 -12.91
CA THR A 78 2.06 -6.32 -12.94
C THR A 78 2.70 -5.12 -13.64
N GLU A 79 1.93 -4.04 -13.85
CA GLU A 79 2.45 -2.79 -14.39
C GLU A 79 3.46 -2.16 -13.44
N MET A 80 4.43 -1.43 -14.01
CA MET A 80 5.38 -0.68 -13.21
C MET A 80 4.72 0.57 -12.65
N MET A 81 4.82 0.75 -11.34
CA MET A 81 4.27 1.90 -10.63
C MET A 81 5.28 2.43 -9.61
N SER A 82 5.13 3.71 -9.26
CA SER A 82 5.89 4.40 -8.22
C SER A 82 4.94 5.02 -7.20
N HIS A 83 5.41 5.21 -5.96
CA HIS A 83 4.68 6.02 -4.97
C HIS A 83 4.38 7.43 -5.47
N ASN A 84 5.20 7.97 -6.38
CA ASN A 84 4.95 9.29 -6.97
C ASN A 84 3.65 9.30 -7.81
N ASP A 85 3.20 8.15 -8.33
CA ASP A 85 1.96 8.06 -9.10
C ASP A 85 0.74 8.22 -8.18
N CYS A 86 0.83 7.80 -6.92
CA CYS A 86 -0.23 8.00 -5.91
C CYS A 86 -0.54 9.48 -5.68
N SER A 87 0.46 10.36 -5.77
CA SER A 87 0.25 11.80 -5.67
C SER A 87 -0.64 12.31 -6.82
N HIS A 88 -0.44 11.82 -8.04
CA HIS A 88 -1.27 12.17 -9.19
C HIS A 88 -2.73 11.72 -9.03
N PHE A 89 -2.97 10.55 -8.44
CA PHE A 89 -4.34 10.08 -8.15
C PHE A 89 -5.09 11.05 -7.24
N SER A 90 -4.45 11.53 -6.17
CA SER A 90 -5.08 12.44 -5.20
C SER A 90 -5.48 13.80 -5.78
N PHE A 91 -4.78 14.28 -6.81
CA PHE A 91 -5.11 15.53 -7.49
C PHE A 91 -6.21 15.38 -8.54
N ASN A 92 -6.25 14.23 -9.23
CA ASN A 92 -7.25 13.97 -10.26
C ASN A 92 -8.62 13.61 -9.67
N SER A 93 -8.69 12.91 -8.53
CA SER A 93 -9.97 12.62 -7.87
C SER A 93 -10.72 13.89 -7.46
N ARG A 94 -10.01 14.93 -6.99
CA ARG A 94 -10.59 16.25 -6.67
C ARG A 94 -11.14 17.01 -7.89
N ARG A 95 -10.68 16.71 -9.10
CA ARG A 95 -11.19 17.31 -10.34
C ARG A 95 -12.37 16.56 -10.95
N ALA A 96 -12.50 15.28 -10.63
CA ALA A 96 -13.51 14.39 -11.22
C ALA A 96 -14.90 14.49 -10.56
N GLY A 97 -15.04 15.22 -9.44
CA GLY A 97 -16.35 15.50 -8.85
C GLY A 97 -17.08 14.29 -8.24
N TYR A 98 -16.33 13.26 -7.85
CA TYR A 98 -16.80 12.21 -6.95
C TYR A 98 -16.71 12.69 -5.50
#